data_AF-A0A962RG57-F1
#
_entry.id   AF-A0A962RG57-F1
#
_cell.length_a   1.000
_cell.length_b   1.000
_cell.length_c   1.000
_cell.angle_alpha   90.00
_cell.angle_beta   90.00
_cell.angle_gamma   90.00
#
_symmetry.space_group_name_H-M   'P 1'
#
loop_
_entity.id
_entity.type
_entity.pdbx_description
1 polymer ?
#
loop_
_entity_poly.entity_id
_entity_poly.type
_entity_poly.pdbx_seq_one_letter_code
_entity_poly.pdbx_strand_id
1 'polypeptide(L)'
;SRRVIGKAEYLSGGPNPRFIVTSISAQHYDGEVLYEHVYCARGDMENRIKEQQLSLFADRTSAATMRANQLRLYFSSLAYCLLQALRRLALAGTRYAHAQCDTLRLRLLKLGARVRITVRNIWVSLSLSMPK
;
A
#
# COMPACT_ATOMS: atom_id res chain seq x y z
N SER A 1 17.50 -7.29 26.73
CA SER A 1 17.28 -8.76 26.70
C SER A 1 16.49 -9.11 25.44
N ARG A 2 16.69 -10.30 24.84
CA ARG A 2 15.86 -10.79 23.71
C ARG A 2 14.79 -11.73 24.27
N ARG A 3 13.54 -11.56 23.83
CA ARG A 3 12.37 -12.38 24.20
C ARG A 3 11.92 -13.18 22.98
N VAL A 4 11.46 -14.40 23.21
CA VAL A 4 10.81 -15.24 22.19
C VAL A 4 9.34 -15.37 22.54
N ILE A 5 8.46 -15.19 21.55
CA ILE A 5 7.02 -15.42 21.68
C ILE A 5 6.65 -16.54 20.71
N GLY A 6 5.96 -17.56 21.21
CA GLY A 6 5.44 -18.67 20.40
C GLY A 6 3.92 -18.58 20.27
N LYS A 7 3.42 -18.62 19.03
CA LYS A 7 2.02 -18.89 18.72
C LYS A 7 1.88 -20.39 18.48
N ALA A 8 1.10 -21.06 19.32
CA ALA A 8 0.72 -22.46 19.14
C ALA A 8 -0.73 -22.51 18.62
N GLU A 9 -0.90 -22.88 17.36
CA GLU A 9 -2.20 -22.96 16.70
C GLU A 9 -2.33 -24.31 15.99
N TYR A 10 -3.54 -24.87 15.98
CA TYR A 10 -3.85 -26.11 15.28
C TYR A 10 -4.94 -25.81 14.25
N LEU A 11 -4.64 -26.03 12.97
CA LEU A 11 -5.56 -25.78 11.85
C LEU A 11 -6.02 -27.12 11.26
N SER A 12 -6.97 -27.09 10.34
CA SER A 12 -7.43 -28.30 9.62
C SER A 12 -6.31 -29.05 8.89
N GLY A 13 -5.23 -28.36 8.54
CA GLY A 13 -4.02 -28.93 7.94
C GLY A 13 -2.98 -29.45 8.96
N GLY A 14 -3.28 -29.44 10.27
CA GLY A 14 -2.39 -29.89 11.33
C GLY A 14 -1.78 -28.76 12.18
N PRO A 15 -0.74 -29.07 12.98
CA PRO A 15 -0.11 -28.09 13.87
C PRO A 15 0.65 -27.01 13.09
N ASN A 16 0.45 -25.74 13.48
CA ASN A 16 1.04 -24.55 12.86
C ASN A 16 1.74 -23.66 13.92
N PRO A 17 2.82 -24.15 14.57
CA PRO A 17 3.57 -23.35 15.53
C PRO A 17 4.38 -22.26 14.82
N ARG A 18 4.33 -21.02 15.34
CA ARG A 18 5.09 -19.88 14.81
C ARG A 18 5.81 -19.17 15.94
N PHE A 19 7.02 -18.67 15.69
CA PHE A 19 7.83 -18.01 16.71
C PHE A 19 8.31 -16.65 16.20
N ILE A 20 8.31 -15.66 17.08
CA ILE A 20 8.89 -14.34 16.83
C ILE A 20 9.92 -14.03 17.91
N VAL A 21 11.05 -13.44 17.51
CA VAL A 21 12.11 -12.96 18.41
C VAL A 21 12.06 -11.44 18.44
N THR A 22 12.05 -10.86 19.63
CA THR A 22 11.89 -9.41 19.81
C THR A 22 12.79 -8.87 20.91
N SER A 23 13.16 -7.60 20.80
CA SER A 23 13.78 -6.82 21.89
C SER A 23 12.76 -6.04 22.72
N ILE A 24 11.48 -6.08 22.34
CA ILE A 24 10.39 -5.39 23.05
C ILE A 24 10.08 -6.13 24.35
N SER A 25 10.03 -5.38 25.46
CA SER A 25 9.81 -5.95 26.79
C SER A 25 8.35 -6.36 26.99
N ALA A 26 8.13 -7.34 27.86
CA ALA A 26 6.78 -7.79 28.22
C ALA A 26 5.96 -6.71 28.95
N GLN A 27 6.63 -5.76 29.60
CA GLN A 27 5.99 -4.61 30.24
C GLN A 27 5.42 -3.61 29.22
N HIS A 28 5.99 -3.55 28.01
CA HIS A 28 5.54 -2.63 26.97
C HIS A 28 4.46 -3.25 26.07
N TYR A 29 4.63 -4.53 25.70
CA TYR A 29 3.63 -5.28 24.94
C TYR A 29 3.54 -6.72 25.44
N ASP A 30 2.31 -7.16 25.66
CA ASP A 30 2.04 -8.58 25.88
C ASP A 30 2.33 -9.40 24.60
N GLY A 31 2.59 -10.70 24.76
CA GLY A 31 2.93 -11.60 23.66
C GLY A 31 1.86 -11.70 22.58
N GLU A 32 0.58 -11.74 22.97
CA GLU A 32 -0.54 -11.82 22.04
C GLU A 32 -0.64 -10.56 21.19
N VAL A 33 -0.70 -9.39 21.83
CA VAL A 33 -0.78 -8.09 21.16
C VAL A 33 0.41 -7.87 20.24
N LEU A 34 1.62 -8.24 20.68
CA LEU A 34 2.80 -8.11 19.85
C LEU A 34 2.75 -8.99 18.61
N TYR A 35 2.23 -10.22 18.72
CA TYR A 35 2.08 -11.09 17.57
C TYR A 35 0.98 -10.58 16.62
N GLU A 36 -0.22 -10.34 17.13
CA GLU A 36 -1.40 -10.07 16.30
C GLU A 36 -1.46 -8.66 15.74
N HIS A 37 -1.07 -7.64 16.51
CA HIS A 37 -1.21 -6.25 16.09
C HIS A 37 0.08 -5.64 15.55
N VAL A 38 1.24 -6.09 16.02
CA VAL A 38 2.53 -5.54 15.59
C VAL A 38 3.17 -6.41 14.51
N TYR A 39 3.34 -7.71 14.78
CA TYR A 39 4.00 -8.61 13.84
C TYR A 39 3.12 -8.91 12.61
N CYS A 40 1.85 -9.28 12.81
CA CYS A 40 0.96 -9.57 11.68
C CYS A 40 0.64 -8.34 10.82
N ALA A 41 0.69 -7.11 11.37
CA ALA A 41 0.58 -5.88 10.58
C ALA A 41 1.68 -5.74 9.51
N ARG A 42 2.81 -6.45 9.65
CA ARG A 42 3.83 -6.56 8.59
C ARG A 42 3.26 -7.06 7.27
N GLY A 43 2.21 -7.88 7.29
CA GLY A 43 1.54 -8.34 6.07
C GLY A 43 1.02 -7.21 5.19
N ASP A 44 0.63 -6.07 5.79
CA ASP A 44 0.22 -4.89 5.01
C ASP A 44 1.39 -4.34 4.18
N MET A 45 2.62 -4.37 4.72
CA MET A 45 3.80 -3.91 4.00
C MET A 45 4.08 -4.76 2.75
N GLU A 46 3.89 -6.08 2.83
CA GLU A 46 4.00 -6.95 1.65
C GLU A 46 2.94 -6.60 0.60
N ASN A 47 1.70 -6.35 1.04
CA ASN A 47 0.64 -5.88 0.14
C ASN A 47 1.01 -4.54 -0.51
N ARG A 48 1.65 -3.61 0.22
CA ARG A 48 2.12 -2.32 -0.34
C ARG A 48 3.22 -2.50 -1.39
N ILE A 49 4.15 -3.41 -1.16
CA ILE A 49 5.19 -3.74 -2.14
C ILE A 49 4.56 -4.34 -3.41
N LYS A 50 3.57 -5.23 -3.26
CA LYS A 50 2.80 -5.77 -4.40
C LYS A 50 2.04 -4.67 -5.15
N GLU A 51 1.43 -3.70 -4.46
CA GLU A 51 0.80 -2.54 -5.11
C GLU A 51 1.81 -1.76 -5.95
N GLN A 52 3.01 -1.51 -5.42
CA GLN A 52 4.04 -0.77 -6.13
C GLN A 52 4.55 -1.54 -7.36
N GLN A 53 4.78 -2.85 -7.25
CA GLN A 53 5.20 -3.69 -8.37
C GLN A 53 4.11 -3.78 -9.44
N LEU A 54 2.92 -4.24 -9.09
CA LEU A 54 1.87 -4.57 -10.04
C LEU A 54 1.08 -3.34 -10.53
N SER A 55 0.75 -2.41 -9.63
CA SER A 55 -0.09 -1.25 -9.95
C SER A 55 0.70 -0.04 -10.43
N LEU A 56 2.01 0.04 -10.16
CA LEU A 56 2.87 1.16 -10.55
C LEU A 56 4.08 0.75 -11.38
N PHE A 57 4.10 -0.49 -11.89
CA PHE A 57 5.06 -1.00 -12.86
C PHE A 57 6.52 -0.94 -12.38
N ALA A 58 6.76 -1.05 -11.07
CA ALA A 58 8.11 -1.01 -10.52
C ALA A 58 8.96 -2.23 -10.94
N ASP A 59 8.30 -3.30 -11.39
CA ASP A 59 8.90 -4.50 -11.97
C ASP A 59 9.35 -4.33 -13.43
N ARG A 60 8.90 -3.27 -14.13
CA ARG A 60 9.25 -3.02 -15.55
C ARG A 60 10.63 -2.38 -15.71
N THR A 61 11.65 -3.18 -15.43
CA THR A 61 13.08 -2.84 -15.59
C THR A 61 13.65 -3.35 -16.93
N SER A 62 13.04 -2.94 -18.04
CA SER A 62 13.38 -3.40 -19.39
C SER A 62 14.33 -2.47 -20.17
N ALA A 63 14.90 -1.44 -19.53
CA ALA A 63 15.83 -0.54 -20.20
C ALA A 63 17.21 -1.19 -20.39
N ALA A 64 17.95 -0.74 -21.41
CA ALA A 64 19.25 -1.28 -21.77
C ALA A 64 20.33 -1.08 -20.68
N THR A 65 20.14 -0.16 -19.74
CA THR A 65 21.11 0.11 -18.67
C THR A 65 20.49 0.04 -17.28
N MET A 66 21.29 -0.41 -16.31
CA MET A 66 20.88 -0.46 -14.90
C MET A 66 20.48 0.92 -14.36
N ARG A 67 21.21 1.97 -14.75
CA ARG A 67 20.90 3.36 -14.33
C ARG A 67 19.52 3.82 -14.80
N ALA A 68 19.14 3.49 -16.04
CA ALA A 68 17.81 3.78 -16.54
C ALA A 68 16.72 3.01 -15.78
N ASN A 69 16.97 1.74 -15.44
CA ASN A 69 16.04 0.94 -14.63
C ASN A 69 15.91 1.47 -13.19
N GLN A 70 17.00 1.94 -12.59
CA GLN A 70 16.99 2.59 -11.28
C GLN A 70 16.13 3.86 -11.28
N LEU A 71 16.27 4.70 -12.31
CA LEU A 71 15.42 5.90 -12.46
C LEU A 71 13.94 5.53 -12.61
N ARG A 72 13.62 4.49 -13.38
CA ARG A 72 12.24 3.98 -13.52
C ARG A 72 11.67 3.53 -12.19
N LEU A 73 12.44 2.78 -11.40
CA LEU A 73 12.05 2.36 -10.06
C LEU A 73 11.81 3.56 -9.12
N TYR A 74 12.64 4.59 -9.23
CA TYR A 74 12.44 5.83 -8.48
C TYR A 74 11.14 6.54 -8.84
N PHE A 75 10.79 6.62 -10.13
CA PHE A 75 9.50 7.19 -10.53
C PHE A 75 8.31 6.37 -10.01
N SER A 76 8.36 5.05 -10.07
CA SER A 76 7.31 4.20 -9.47
C SER A 76 7.20 4.39 -7.95
N SER A 77 8.33 4.59 -7.26
CA SER A 77 8.36 4.85 -5.81
C SER A 77 7.76 6.22 -5.48
N LEU A 78 8.12 7.26 -6.24
CA LEU A 78 7.56 8.61 -6.09
C LEU A 78 6.04 8.62 -6.36
N ALA A 79 5.59 7.94 -7.41
CA ALA A 79 4.16 7.79 -7.71
C ALA A 79 3.39 7.11 -6.57
N TYR A 80 4.00 6.10 -5.93
CA TYR A 80 3.41 5.44 -4.77
C TYR A 80 3.26 6.40 -3.58
N CYS A 81 4.30 7.17 -3.25
CA CYS A 81 4.24 8.19 -2.21
C CYS A 81 3.14 9.22 -2.46
N LEU A 82 2.97 9.65 -3.72
CA LEU A 82 1.91 10.59 -4.10
C LEU A 82 0.51 9.98 -3.95
N LEU A 83 0.30 8.74 -4.39
CA LEU A 83 -0.98 8.05 -4.19
C LEU A 83 -1.28 7.81 -2.71
N GLN A 84 -0.27 7.50 -1.91
CA GLN A 84 -0.44 7.34 -0.47
C GLN A 84 -0.78 8.67 0.22
N ALA A 85 -0.16 9.77 -0.20
CA ALA A 85 -0.53 11.10 0.27
C ALA A 85 -1.96 11.47 -0.15
N LEU A 86 -2.37 11.15 -1.38
CA LEU A 86 -3.73 11.36 -1.87
C LEU A 86 -4.76 10.60 -1.01
N ARG A 87 -4.50 9.31 -0.72
CA ARG A 87 -5.36 8.50 0.18
C ARG A 87 -5.51 9.15 1.54
N ARG A 88 -4.38 9.51 2.16
CA ARG A 88 -4.34 9.99 3.55
C ARG A 88 -4.92 11.40 3.71
N LEU A 89 -4.68 12.28 2.75
CA LEU A 89 -5.00 13.70 2.88
C LEU A 89 -6.29 14.08 2.15
N ALA A 90 -6.47 13.61 0.91
CA ALA A 90 -7.57 14.07 0.05
C ALA A 90 -8.78 13.12 0.06
N LEU A 91 -8.56 11.83 0.30
CA LEU A 91 -9.61 10.80 0.23
C LEU A 91 -10.04 10.29 1.61
N ALA A 92 -9.53 10.88 2.68
CA ALA A 92 -9.92 10.54 4.05
C ALA A 92 -11.45 10.68 4.22
N GLY A 93 -12.09 9.67 4.82
CA GLY A 93 -13.55 9.64 5.00
C GLY A 93 -14.35 9.26 3.74
N THR A 94 -13.71 9.04 2.59
CA THR A 94 -14.38 8.55 1.38
C THR A 94 -14.25 7.03 1.25
N ARG A 95 -15.07 6.41 0.37
CA ARG A 95 -14.92 4.98 0.01
C ARG A 95 -13.55 4.62 -0.58
N TYR A 96 -12.75 5.61 -0.97
CA TYR A 96 -11.44 5.42 -1.57
C TYR A 96 -10.27 5.57 -0.58
N ALA A 97 -10.52 5.89 0.68
CA ALA A 97 -9.50 6.03 1.71
C ALA A 97 -8.59 4.79 1.84
N HIS A 98 -9.16 3.60 1.62
CA HIS A 98 -8.48 2.31 1.69
C HIS A 98 -8.39 1.59 0.33
N ALA A 99 -8.72 2.26 -0.78
CA ALA A 99 -8.74 1.62 -2.08
C ALA A 99 -7.33 1.32 -2.61
N GLN A 100 -7.19 0.24 -3.37
CA GLN A 100 -5.92 -0.18 -3.95
C GLN A 100 -5.38 0.82 -4.99
N CYS A 101 -4.05 0.84 -5.20
CA CYS A 101 -3.40 1.81 -6.08
C CYS A 101 -3.93 1.69 -7.51
N ASP A 102 -4.18 0.46 -7.97
CA ASP A 102 -4.78 0.22 -9.27
C ASP A 102 -6.20 0.79 -9.37
N THR A 103 -7.03 0.60 -8.32
CA THR A 103 -8.38 1.19 -8.29
C THR A 103 -8.33 2.72 -8.33
N LEU A 104 -7.43 3.34 -7.58
CA LEU A 104 -7.25 4.80 -7.61
C LEU A 104 -6.78 5.27 -8.98
N ARG A 105 -5.81 4.55 -9.57
CA ARG A 105 -5.32 4.84 -10.91
C ARG A 105 -6.44 4.74 -11.94
N LEU A 106 -7.22 3.66 -11.94
CA LEU A 106 -8.32 3.45 -12.89
C LEU A 106 -9.46 4.44 -12.68
N ARG A 107 -9.87 4.68 -11.43
CA ARG A 107 -11.08 5.46 -11.11
C ARG A 107 -10.86 6.94 -10.87
N LEU A 108 -9.62 7.40 -10.66
CA LEU A 108 -9.34 8.82 -10.42
C LEU A 108 -8.37 9.40 -11.45
N LEU A 109 -7.40 8.62 -11.94
CA LEU A 109 -6.33 9.13 -12.81
C LEU A 109 -6.52 8.77 -14.29
N LYS A 110 -7.12 7.61 -14.58
CA LYS A 110 -7.38 7.13 -15.94
C LYS A 110 -8.73 7.60 -16.49
N LEU A 111 -9.64 8.02 -15.61
CA LEU A 111 -10.84 8.73 -16.03
C LEU A 111 -10.45 10.10 -16.58
N GLY A 112 -10.83 10.38 -17.83
CA GLY A 112 -10.72 11.72 -18.37
C GLY A 112 -11.60 12.68 -17.57
N ALA A 113 -11.01 13.76 -17.06
CA ALA A 113 -11.73 14.83 -16.40
C ALA A 113 -11.63 16.11 -17.24
N ARG A 114 -12.76 16.76 -17.50
CA ARG A 114 -12.78 18.10 -18.08
C ARG A 114 -12.62 19.12 -16.97
N VAL A 115 -11.46 19.77 -16.92
CA VAL A 115 -11.21 20.87 -15.98
C VAL A 115 -11.56 22.19 -16.66
N ARG A 116 -12.50 22.95 -16.09
CA ARG A 116 -12.83 24.32 -16.53
C ARG A 116 -12.43 25.29 -15.43
N ILE A 117 -11.44 26.10 -15.72
CA ILE A 117 -10.97 27.16 -14.81
C ILE A 117 -11.71 28.45 -15.15
N THR A 118 -12.25 29.09 -14.12
CA THR A 118 -12.84 30.43 -14.19
C THR A 118 -12.12 31.33 -13.19
N VAL A 119 -12.37 32.64 -13.24
CA VAL A 119 -11.72 33.62 -12.36
C VAL A 119 -11.94 33.32 -10.87
N ARG A 120 -13.06 32.67 -10.51
CA ARG A 120 -13.44 32.41 -9.11
C ARG A 120 -13.42 30.93 -8.73
N ASN A 121 -13.54 30.01 -9.69
CA ASN A 121 -13.77 28.59 -9.41
C ASN A 121 -13.05 27.69 -10.40
N ILE A 122 -12.64 26.51 -9.91
CA ILE A 122 -12.14 25.40 -10.71
C ILE A 122 -13.23 24.32 -10.73
N TRP A 123 -13.78 24.04 -11.90
CA TRP A 123 -14.78 23.00 -12.10
C TRP A 123 -14.11 21.75 -12.65
N VAL A 124 -14.32 20.62 -11.99
CA VAL A 124 -13.81 19.33 -12.44
C VAL A 124 -15.00 18.44 -12.80
N SER A 125 -15.19 18.16 -14.09
CA SER A 125 -16.25 17.28 -14.59
C SER A 125 -15.66 15.92 -14.96
N LEU A 126 -16.06 14.86 -14.27
CA LEU A 126 -15.60 13.50 -14.54
C LEU A 126 -16.53 12.81 -15.56
N SER A 127 -15.97 12.01 -16.46
CA SER A 127 -16.78 11.19 -17.37
C SER A 127 -17.58 10.13 -16.59
N LEU A 128 -18.90 10.07 -16.80
CA LEU A 128 -19.76 9.03 -16.22
C LEU A 128 -19.47 7.63 -16.80
N SER A 129 -18.94 7.58 -18.03
CA SER A 129 -18.49 6.36 -18.68
C SER A 129 -17.20 5.86 -18.02
N MET A 130 -17.30 4.78 -17.26
CA MET A 130 -16.15 4.12 -16.66
C MET A 130 -15.55 3.13 -17.67
N PRO A 131 -14.24 3.22 -18.00
CA PRO A 131 -13.57 2.14 -18.72
C PRO A 131 -13.64 0.87 -17.88
N LYS A 132 -14.12 -0.22 -18.48
CA LYS A 132 -14.14 -1.55 -17.86
C LYS A 132 -12.73 -2.03 -17.55
#